data_AF-A0A534QEV3-F1
#
_entry.id   AF-A0A534QEV3-F1
#
_cell.length_a   1.000
_cell.length_b   1.000
_cell.length_c   1.000
_cell.angle_alpha   90.00
_cell.angle_beta   90.00
_cell.angle_gamma   90.00
#
_symmetry.space_group_name_H-M   'P 1'
#
loop_
_entity.id
_entity.type
_entity.pdbx_description
1 polymer ?
#
loop_
_entity_poly.entity_id
_entity_poly.type
_entity_poly.pdbx_seq_one_letter_code
_entity_poly.pdbx_strand_id
1 'polypeptide(L)'
;MIPRGERAVLALVLANILLQVIDGVATFAGLRAGFTEGNPLLGWAFAQLGAGPALFLFKLEAIGALAVVWRLRTSPLAIPALVFSAALYTAFSALPWAAALASVQYM
;
A
#
# COMPACT_ATOMS: atom_id res chain seq x y z
N MET A 1 -15.69 -25.36 -3.51
CA MET A 1 -15.02 -24.95 -2.25
C MET A 1 -13.60 -24.53 -2.57
N ILE A 2 -13.14 -23.38 -2.09
CA ILE A 2 -11.76 -22.93 -2.30
C ILE A 2 -10.82 -23.73 -1.38
N PRO A 3 -9.71 -24.32 -1.88
CA PRO A 3 -8.72 -25.00 -1.05
C PRO A 3 -8.24 -24.14 0.13
N ARG A 4 -7.84 -24.76 1.26
CA ARG A 4 -7.37 -24.00 2.45
C ARG A 4 -6.21 -23.04 2.11
N GLY A 5 -5.27 -23.45 1.26
CA GLY A 5 -4.17 -22.61 0.78
C GLY A 5 -4.65 -21.40 -0.02
N GLU A 6 -5.57 -21.59 -0.96
CA GLU A 6 -6.12 -20.49 -1.76
C GLU A 6 -6.94 -19.49 -0.92
N ARG A 7 -7.61 -19.94 0.15
CA ARG A 7 -8.27 -19.03 1.11
C ARG A 7 -7.28 -18.16 1.87
N ALA A 8 -6.14 -18.72 2.29
CA ALA A 8 -5.08 -17.94 2.94
C ALA A 8 -4.49 -16.90 1.98
N VAL A 9 -4.22 -17.28 0.73
CA VAL A 9 -3.74 -16.35 -0.30
C VAL A 9 -4.77 -15.25 -0.54
N LEU A 10 -6.06 -15.58 -0.64
CA LEU A 10 -7.13 -14.59 -0.82
C LEU A 10 -7.17 -13.58 0.34
N ALA A 11 -7.15 -14.08 1.57
CA ALA A 11 -7.15 -13.22 2.76
C ALA A 11 -5.95 -12.26 2.76
N LEU A 12 -4.77 -12.74 2.39
CA LEU A 12 -3.56 -11.93 2.28
C LEU A 12 -3.64 -10.90 1.14
N VAL A 13 -4.23 -11.25 -0.01
CA VAL A 13 -4.49 -10.28 -1.09
C VAL A 13 -5.41 -9.18 -0.61
N LEU A 14 -6.53 -9.53 0.04
CA LEU A 14 -7.48 -8.55 0.57
C LEU A 14 -6.86 -7.65 1.63
N ALA A 15 -6.03 -8.21 2.52
CA ALA A 15 -5.28 -7.43 3.51
C ALA A 15 -4.32 -6.44 2.84
N ASN A 16 -3.60 -6.86 1.78
CA ASN A 16 -2.72 -5.96 1.04
C ASN A 16 -3.48 -4.88 0.27
N ILE A 17 -4.66 -5.18 -0.29
CA ILE A 17 -5.53 -4.17 -0.91
C ILE A 17 -5.97 -3.14 0.12
N LEU A 18 -6.38 -3.59 1.32
CA LEU A 18 -6.73 -2.67 2.41
C LEU A 18 -5.55 -1.78 2.80
N LEU A 19 -4.33 -2.34 2.87
CA LEU A 19 -3.11 -1.56 3.09
C LEU A 19 -2.89 -0.51 1.99
N GLN A 20 -3.15 -0.81 0.70
CA GLN A 20 -3.06 0.20 -0.38
C GLN A 20 -4.03 1.36 -0.18
N VAL A 21 -5.24 1.08 0.27
CA VAL A 21 -6.25 2.11 0.54
C VAL A 21 -5.82 2.97 1.72
N ILE A 22 -5.41 2.35 2.83
CA ILE A 22 -4.92 3.05 4.03
C ILE A 22 -3.73 3.94 3.67
N ASP A 23 -2.74 3.39 2.98
CA ASP A 23 -1.55 4.11 2.50
C ASP A 23 -1.94 5.31 1.62
N GLY A 24 -2.85 5.12 0.66
CA GLY A 24 -3.30 6.20 -0.22
C GLY A 24 -3.98 7.35 0.54
N VAL A 25 -4.88 7.01 1.46
CA VAL A 25 -5.58 8.00 2.30
C VAL A 25 -4.59 8.71 3.22
N ALA A 26 -3.69 7.98 3.87
CA ALA A 26 -2.74 8.51 4.82
C ALA A 26 -1.72 9.44 4.15
N THR A 27 -1.16 9.03 3.00
CA THR A 27 -0.29 9.91 2.19
C THR A 27 -1.03 11.17 1.78
N PHE A 28 -2.26 11.07 1.27
CA PHE A 28 -3.01 12.25 0.85
C PHE A 28 -3.28 13.21 2.01
N ALA A 29 -3.68 12.68 3.17
CA ALA A 29 -3.90 13.46 4.38
C ALA A 29 -2.61 14.12 4.88
N GLY A 30 -1.50 13.39 4.92
CA GLY A 30 -0.20 13.91 5.36
C GLY A 30 0.33 15.02 4.47
N LEU A 31 0.25 14.85 3.14
CA LEU A 31 0.57 15.92 2.18
C LEU A 31 -0.31 17.15 2.42
N ARG A 32 -1.59 16.95 2.74
CA ARG A 32 -2.51 18.06 3.01
C ARG A 32 -2.23 18.76 4.32
N ALA A 33 -1.67 18.06 5.30
CA ALA A 33 -1.16 18.60 6.56
C ALA A 33 0.24 19.24 6.44
N GLY A 34 0.85 19.26 5.25
CA GLY A 34 2.12 19.93 5.00
C GLY A 34 3.36 19.05 5.15
N PHE A 35 3.20 17.74 5.38
CA PHE A 35 4.32 16.81 5.37
C PHE A 35 4.77 16.51 3.93
N THR A 36 6.03 16.11 3.80
CA THR A 36 6.62 15.68 2.54
C THR A 36 6.61 14.17 2.41
N GLU A 37 6.41 13.66 1.20
CA GLU A 37 6.55 12.22 0.89
C GLU A 37 8.02 11.79 0.96
N GLY A 38 8.28 10.66 1.62
CA GLY A 38 9.63 10.10 1.78
C GLY A 38 10.07 9.23 0.59
N ASN A 39 9.12 8.68 -0.18
CA ASN A 39 9.41 7.94 -1.39
C ASN A 39 9.76 8.90 -2.55
N PRO A 40 11.01 8.91 -3.06
CA PRO A 40 11.44 9.87 -4.07
C PRO A 40 10.74 9.68 -5.42
N LEU A 41 10.40 8.44 -5.77
CA LEU A 41 9.69 8.15 -7.02
C LEU A 41 8.26 8.71 -6.97
N LEU A 42 7.59 8.54 -5.83
CA LEU A 42 6.24 9.06 -5.62
C LEU A 42 6.25 10.58 -5.48
N GLY A 43 7.23 11.16 -4.78
CA GLY A 43 7.44 12.60 -4.71
C GLY A 43 7.69 13.23 -6.09
N TRP A 44 8.49 12.58 -6.95
CA TRP A 44 8.65 13.00 -8.34
C TRP A 44 7.31 12.96 -9.10
N ALA A 45 6.53 11.89 -8.96
CA ALA A 45 5.23 11.77 -9.60
C ALA A 45 4.24 12.86 -9.12
N PHE A 46 4.27 13.23 -7.83
CA PHE A 46 3.49 14.34 -7.30
C PHE A 46 3.83 15.67 -7.95
N ALA A 47 5.12 15.93 -8.21
CA ALA A 47 5.56 17.15 -8.89
C ALA A 47 5.09 17.22 -10.35
N GLN A 48 4.91 16.07 -11.02
CA GLN A 48 4.50 16.02 -12.42
C GLN A 48 2.98 15.98 -12.62
N LEU A 49 2.25 15.23 -11.79
CA LEU A 49 0.84 14.89 -12.02
C LEU A 49 -0.10 15.45 -10.94
N GLY A 50 0.45 16.00 -9.86
CA GLY A 50 -0.30 16.31 -8.65
C GLY A 50 -0.57 15.08 -7.77
N ALA A 51 -0.89 15.32 -6.50
CA ALA A 51 -1.00 14.26 -5.50
C ALA A 51 -2.10 13.22 -5.81
N GLY A 52 -3.31 13.67 -6.18
CA GLY A 52 -4.45 12.78 -6.42
C GLY A 52 -4.22 11.79 -7.57
N PRO A 53 -3.94 12.27 -8.81
CA PRO A 53 -3.70 11.39 -9.95
C PRO A 53 -2.50 10.46 -9.76
N ALA A 54 -1.40 10.96 -9.22
CA ALA A 54 -0.22 10.14 -8.93
C ALA A 54 -0.53 9.03 -7.91
N LEU A 55 -1.21 9.35 -6.80
CA LEU A 55 -1.62 8.33 -5.83
C LEU A 55 -2.50 7.27 -6.46
N PHE A 56 -3.49 7.68 -7.27
CA PHE A 56 -4.37 6.75 -7.96
C PHE A 56 -3.58 5.77 -8.85
N LEU A 57 -2.63 6.27 -9.65
CA LEU A 57 -1.80 5.43 -10.51
C LEU A 57 -0.93 4.45 -9.73
N PHE A 58 -0.27 4.90 -8.65
CA PHE A 58 0.57 4.04 -7.83
C PHE A 58 -0.24 2.97 -7.09
N LYS A 59 -1.44 3.30 -6.59
CA LYS A 59 -2.29 2.29 -5.95
C LYS A 59 -2.83 1.30 -6.97
N LEU A 60 -3.17 1.75 -8.17
CA LEU A 60 -3.60 0.87 -9.25
C LEU A 60 -2.48 -0.10 -9.67
N GLU A 61 -1.24 0.39 -9.76
CA GLU A 61 -0.05 -0.41 -10.04
C GLU A 61 0.17 -1.49 -8.96
N ALA A 62 0.13 -1.10 -7.68
CA ALA A 62 0.26 -2.04 -6.56
C ALA A 62 -0.87 -3.09 -6.54
N ILE A 63 -2.13 -2.69 -6.77
CA ILE A 63 -3.26 -3.62 -6.88
C ILE A 63 -3.09 -4.55 -8.10
N GLY A 64 -2.57 -4.04 -9.21
CA GLY A 64 -2.20 -4.83 -10.37
C GLY A 64 -1.17 -5.92 -10.05
N ALA A 65 -0.13 -5.58 -9.29
CA ALA A 65 0.86 -6.55 -8.80
C ALA A 65 0.21 -7.63 -7.91
N LEU A 66 -0.72 -7.26 -7.02
CA LEU A 66 -1.47 -8.23 -6.21
C LEU A 66 -2.34 -9.16 -7.08
N ALA A 67 -2.95 -8.63 -8.15
CA ALA A 67 -3.71 -9.45 -9.10
C ALA A 67 -2.82 -10.47 -9.83
N VAL A 68 -1.57 -10.11 -10.15
CA VAL A 68 -0.57 -11.05 -10.69
C VAL A 68 -0.25 -12.14 -9.68
N VAL A 69 -0.01 -11.79 -8.41
CA VAL A 69 0.25 -12.78 -7.35
C VAL A 69 -0.95 -13.70 -7.14
N TRP A 70 -2.17 -13.17 -7.20
CA TRP A 70 -3.41 -13.96 -7.17
C TRP A 70 -3.51 -14.94 -8.35
N ARG A 71 -3.11 -14.51 -9.56
CA ARG A 71 -3.08 -15.39 -10.72
C ARG A 71 -2.11 -16.55 -10.54
N LEU A 72 -1.04 -16.32 -9.77
CA LEU A 72 0.00 -17.28 -9.38
C LEU A 72 -0.24 -17.92 -8.00
N ARG A 73 -1.47 -17.89 -7.46
CA ARG A 73 -1.81 -18.35 -6.10
C ARG A 73 -1.44 -19.80 -5.75
N THR A 74 -1.19 -20.65 -6.74
CA THR A 74 -0.73 -22.03 -6.54
C THR A 74 0.79 -22.15 -6.39
N SER A 75 1.54 -21.06 -6.66
CA SER A 75 2.97 -21.00 -6.46
C SER A 75 3.32 -21.04 -4.97
N PRO A 76 4.39 -21.76 -4.56
CA PRO A 76 4.88 -21.73 -3.19
C PRO A 76 5.35 -20.33 -2.75
N LEU A 77 5.58 -19.42 -3.71
CA LEU A 77 6.02 -18.05 -3.44
C LEU A 77 4.86 -17.07 -3.19
N ALA A 78 3.61 -17.45 -3.43
CA ALA A 78 2.48 -16.53 -3.31
C ALA A 78 2.30 -15.99 -1.88
N ILE A 79 2.33 -16.88 -0.88
CA ILE A 79 2.22 -16.49 0.53
C ILE A 79 3.43 -15.65 0.97
N PRO A 80 4.69 -16.10 0.78
CA PRO A 80 5.87 -15.29 1.11
C PRO A 80 5.85 -13.89 0.48
N ALA A 81 5.48 -13.77 -0.79
CA ALA A 81 5.40 -12.49 -1.48
C ALA A 81 4.35 -11.55 -0.85
N LEU A 82 3.16 -12.06 -0.53
CA LEU A 82 2.09 -11.25 0.07
C LEU A 82 2.40 -10.85 1.51
N VAL A 83 3.02 -11.74 2.29
CA VAL A 83 3.45 -11.44 3.67
C VAL A 83 4.56 -10.40 3.66
N PHE A 84 5.55 -10.55 2.78
CA PHE A 84 6.64 -9.60 2.62
C PHE A 84 6.11 -8.23 2.19
N SER A 85 5.21 -8.19 1.21
CA SER A 85 4.55 -6.95 0.77
C SER A 85 3.80 -6.27 1.91
N ALA A 86 2.98 -7.00 2.66
CA ALA A 86 2.23 -6.46 3.79
C ALA A 86 3.16 -5.89 4.88
N ALA A 87 4.27 -6.58 5.16
CA ALA A 87 5.27 -6.13 6.12
C ALA A 87 5.92 -4.81 5.65
N LEU A 88 6.29 -4.70 4.37
CA LEU A 88 6.85 -3.47 3.81
C LEU A 88 5.87 -2.30 3.91
N TYR A 89 4.61 -2.48 3.49
CA TYR A 89 3.61 -1.42 3.58
C TYR A 89 3.31 -1.02 5.02
N THR A 90 3.33 -1.97 5.95
CA THR A 90 3.16 -1.66 7.38
C THR A 90 4.34 -0.82 7.90
N ALA A 91 5.58 -1.26 7.63
CA ALA A 91 6.78 -0.65 8.16
C ALA A 91 7.12 0.70 7.53
N PHE A 92 6.94 0.84 6.22
CA PHE A 92 7.39 2.00 5.46
C PHE A 92 6.27 2.96 5.05
N SER A 93 5.01 2.62 5.30
CA SER A 93 3.88 3.52 5.06
C SER A 93 3.00 3.67 6.29
N ALA A 94 2.36 2.59 6.76
CA ALA A 94 1.34 2.71 7.80
C ALA A 94 1.92 3.28 9.11
N LEU A 95 3.07 2.78 9.57
CA LEU A 95 3.72 3.26 10.79
C LEU A 95 4.23 4.71 10.66
N PRO A 96 5.00 5.09 9.61
CA PRO A 96 5.43 6.49 9.43
C PRO A 96 4.27 7.47 9.35
N TRP A 97 3.21 7.14 8.60
CA TRP A 97 2.06 8.02 8.48
C TRP A 97 1.24 8.10 9.75
N ALA A 98 1.08 7.00 10.49
CA ALA A 98 0.43 7.03 11.80
C ALA A 98 1.18 7.97 12.76
N ALA A 99 2.51 7.90 12.79
CA ALA A 99 3.34 8.78 13.61
C ALA A 99 3.23 10.26 13.18
N ALA A 100 3.29 10.53 11.87
CA ALA A 100 3.17 11.88 11.33
C ALA A 100 1.77 12.49 11.57
N LEU A 101 0.69 11.73 11.38
CA LEU A 101 -0.67 12.22 11.59
C LEU A 101 -1.00 12.37 13.08
N ALA A 102 -0.44 11.51 13.94
CA ALA A 102 -0.56 11.68 15.39
C ALA A 102 0.12 12.97 15.85
N SER A 103 1.26 13.37 15.28
CA SER A 103 1.93 14.62 15.69
C SER A 103 1.13 15.87 15.35
N VAL A 104 0.29 15.84 14.32
CA VAL A 104 -0.65 16.94 13.99
C VAL A 104 -1.69 17.14 15.09
N GLN A 105 -2.14 16.08 15.75
CA GLN A 105 -3.16 16.18 16.80
C GLN A 105 -2.66 16.85 18.08
N TYR A 106 -1.35 16.97 18.25
CA TYR A 106 -0.71 17.59 19.41
C TYR A 106 -0.17 19.00 19.14
N MET A 107 -0.39 19.54 17.94
CA MET A 107 -0.06 20.92 17.55
C MET A 107 -1.31 21.79 17.55
#